data_AF-A0AAW0G3I2-F1
#
_entry.id   AF-A0AAW0G3I2-F1
#
_cell.length_a   1.000
_cell.length_b   1.000
_cell.length_c   1.000
_cell.angle_alpha   90.00
_cell.angle_beta   90.00
_cell.angle_gamma   90.00
#
_symmetry.space_group_name_H-M   'P 1'
#
loop_
_entity.id
_entity.type
_entity.pdbx_description
1 polymer ?
#
loop_
_entity_poly.entity_id
_entity_poly.type
_entity_poly.pdbx_seq_one_letter_code
_entity_poly.pdbx_strand_id
1 'polypeptide(L)'
;MSEFDSDVPKIPDYTLSEKQFLLSKNLDNAGHREELVKELLESIKEKKLAPYYKYLTSELPEIVRFDQTLYSSLKNENEKQIAELNKKIKDAEEDDETKDEILPSTIRLAEYYTEIIDKQNAIATYKKALELTQSTGSKIDILLTLARIEFFFNDYPAVAKYLDQVKAQIDKGGDWER
;
A
#
# COMPACT_ATOMS: atom_id res chain seq x y z
N MET A 1 10.24 -18.97 -12.01
CA MET A 1 9.13 -18.87 -11.06
C MET A 1 8.95 -20.23 -10.44
N SER A 2 8.93 -20.31 -9.12
CA SER A 2 8.62 -21.59 -8.45
C SER A 2 7.16 -21.95 -8.71
N GLU A 3 6.77 -23.20 -8.51
CA GLU A 3 5.38 -23.67 -8.67
C GLU A 3 4.39 -22.96 -7.71
N PHE A 4 4.90 -22.14 -6.77
CA PHE A 4 4.14 -21.34 -5.80
C PHE A 4 4.28 -19.83 -5.99
N ASP A 5 4.97 -19.34 -7.03
CA ASP A 5 5.01 -17.90 -7.33
C ASP A 5 3.65 -17.46 -7.87
N SER A 6 3.00 -16.53 -7.17
CA SER A 6 1.76 -15.88 -7.62
C SER A 6 2.09 -14.76 -8.61
N ASP A 7 1.27 -14.63 -9.66
CA ASP A 7 1.32 -13.51 -10.61
C ASP A 7 0.81 -12.19 -10.00
N VAL A 8 0.28 -12.22 -8.77
CA VAL A 8 -0.23 -11.03 -8.09
C VAL A 8 0.95 -10.15 -7.61
N PRO A 9 0.99 -8.86 -7.99
CA PRO A 9 2.03 -7.95 -7.54
C PRO A 9 2.11 -7.87 -6.00
N LYS A 10 3.35 -7.84 -5.48
CA LYS A 10 3.64 -7.67 -4.05
C LYS A 10 3.46 -6.21 -3.63
N ILE A 11 2.22 -5.74 -3.61
CA ILE A 11 1.86 -4.35 -3.29
C ILE A 11 0.74 -4.36 -2.22
N PRO A 12 1.01 -3.88 -0.98
CA PRO A 12 2.33 -3.49 -0.49
C PRO A 12 3.26 -4.71 -0.40
N ASP A 13 4.57 -4.47 -0.47
CA ASP A 13 5.59 -5.54 -0.43
C ASP A 13 5.63 -6.18 0.95
N TYR A 14 4.95 -7.33 1.11
CA TYR A 14 4.81 -8.03 2.39
C TYR A 14 6.15 -8.41 3.02
N THR A 15 7.22 -8.55 2.23
CA THR A 15 8.55 -8.90 2.76
C THR A 15 9.10 -7.81 3.67
N LEU A 16 8.65 -6.56 3.53
CA LEU A 16 9.01 -5.48 4.43
C LEU A 16 8.36 -5.64 5.81
N SER A 17 7.11 -6.10 5.87
CA SER A 17 6.40 -6.40 7.12
C SER A 17 7.00 -7.63 7.81
N GLU A 18 7.39 -8.66 7.05
CA GLU A 18 8.11 -9.83 7.57
C GLU A 18 9.44 -9.44 8.22
N LYS A 19 10.25 -8.61 7.53
CA LYS A 19 11.51 -8.08 8.08
C LYS A 19 11.28 -7.23 9.33
N GLN A 20 10.26 -6.34 9.32
CA GLN A 20 9.89 -5.56 10.50
C GLN A 20 9.54 -6.48 11.68
N PHE A 21 8.77 -7.54 11.44
CA PHE A 21 8.42 -8.51 12.46
C PHE A 21 9.66 -9.20 13.04
N LEU A 22 10.56 -9.68 12.18
CA LEU A 22 11.82 -10.32 12.61
C LEU A 22 12.67 -9.39 13.47
N LEU A 23 12.76 -8.11 13.09
CA LEU A 23 13.45 -7.09 13.89
C LEU A 23 12.78 -6.86 15.25
N SER A 24 11.44 -6.84 15.30
CA SER A 24 10.67 -6.66 16.55
C SER A 24 10.84 -7.80 17.54
N LYS A 25 11.12 -9.03 17.07
CA LYS A 25 11.27 -10.21 17.92
C LYS A 25 12.64 -10.37 18.56
N ASN A 26 13.52 -9.38 18.41
CA ASN A 26 14.86 -9.37 18.99
C ASN A 26 15.62 -10.67 18.66
N LEU A 27 15.92 -10.89 17.37
CA LEU A 27 16.85 -11.96 16.97
C LEU A 27 18.16 -11.82 17.76
N ASP A 28 18.56 -12.90 18.44
CA ASP A 28 19.76 -12.98 19.30
C ASP A 28 21.07 -12.83 18.52
N ASN A 29 21.01 -12.91 17.19
CA ASN A 29 22.15 -12.73 16.30
C ASN A 29 22.25 -11.29 15.81
N ALA A 30 23.18 -10.52 16.39
CA ALA A 30 23.44 -9.12 16.03
C ALA A 30 23.79 -8.94 14.55
N GLY A 31 24.57 -9.85 13.94
CA GLY A 31 24.96 -9.74 12.53
C GLY A 31 23.77 -9.85 11.57
N HIS A 32 22.83 -10.75 11.87
CA HIS A 32 21.61 -10.89 11.06
C HIS A 32 20.67 -9.68 11.20
N ARG A 33 20.64 -9.06 12.38
CA ARG A 33 19.87 -7.82 12.61
C ARG A 33 20.39 -6.66 11.75
N GLU A 34 21.71 -6.47 11.71
CA GLU A 34 22.33 -5.41 10.91
C GLU A 34 22.05 -5.58 9.42
N GLU A 35 22.12 -6.81 8.92
CA GLU A 35 21.80 -7.15 7.53
C GLU A 35 20.33 -6.83 7.19
N LEU A 36 19.39 -7.25 8.04
CA LEU A 36 17.96 -6.96 7.86
C LEU A 36 17.67 -5.46 7.86
N VAL A 37 18.28 -4.69 8.78
CA VAL A 37 18.13 -3.23 8.82
C VAL A 37 18.68 -2.60 7.54
N LYS A 38 19.84 -3.06 7.06
CA LYS A 38 20.45 -2.57 5.82
C LYS A 38 19.53 -2.82 4.62
N GLU A 39 19.06 -4.05 4.43
CA GLU A 39 18.15 -4.40 3.32
C GLU A 39 16.86 -3.57 3.35
N LEU A 40 16.32 -3.35 4.55
CA LEU A 40 15.09 -2.59 4.73
C LEU A 40 15.32 -1.10 4.39
N LEU A 41 16.43 -0.51 4.85
CA LEU A 41 16.81 0.87 4.50
C LEU A 41 17.14 1.03 3.00
N GLU A 42 17.75 0.04 2.37
CA GLU A 42 17.97 0.01 0.92
C GLU A 42 16.64 0.01 0.17
N SER A 43 15.70 -0.86 0.57
CA SER A 43 14.35 -0.93 0.00
C SER A 43 13.58 0.39 0.18
N ILE A 44 13.70 1.03 1.36
CA ILE A 44 13.09 2.35 1.63
C ILE A 44 13.62 3.42 0.68
N LYS A 45 14.94 3.44 0.44
CA LYS A 45 15.58 4.41 -0.44
C LYS A 45 15.20 4.17 -1.89
N GLU A 46 15.29 2.92 -2.35
CA GLU A 46 15.01 2.53 -3.73
C GLU A 46 13.55 2.81 -4.11
N LYS A 47 12.62 2.35 -3.27
CA LYS A 47 11.17 2.46 -3.53
C LYS A 47 10.56 3.76 -3.01
N LYS A 48 11.38 4.67 -2.47
CA LYS A 48 10.97 5.98 -1.94
C LYS A 48 9.85 5.88 -0.89
N LEU A 49 9.99 4.98 0.07
CA LEU A 49 8.96 4.63 1.06
C LEU A 49 8.95 5.61 2.25
N ALA A 50 8.77 6.92 2.01
CA ALA A 50 8.83 7.91 3.09
C ALA A 50 7.79 7.68 4.21
N PRO A 51 6.52 7.37 3.91
CA PRO A 51 5.51 7.08 4.93
C PRO A 51 5.89 5.88 5.79
N TYR A 52 6.34 4.79 5.15
CA TYR A 52 6.81 3.59 5.84
C TYR A 52 8.03 3.87 6.71
N TYR A 53 9.01 4.65 6.20
CA TYR A 53 10.20 4.97 6.98
C TYR A 53 9.86 5.70 8.27
N LYS A 54 8.96 6.68 8.19
CA LYS A 54 8.47 7.40 9.38
C LYS A 54 7.79 6.45 10.36
N TYR A 55 6.88 5.60 9.88
CA TYR A 55 6.20 4.59 10.69
C TYR A 55 7.19 3.62 11.35
N LEU A 56 8.13 3.08 10.58
CA LEU A 56 9.11 2.13 11.08
C LEU A 56 9.99 2.74 12.19
N THR A 57 10.40 4.00 12.03
CA THR A 57 11.20 4.70 13.06
C THR A 57 10.41 5.00 14.33
N SER A 58 9.07 5.08 14.26
CA SER A 58 8.24 5.18 15.48
C SER A 58 7.99 3.82 16.13
N GLU A 59 7.89 2.75 15.35
CA GLU A 59 7.68 1.39 15.87
C GLU A 59 8.95 0.76 16.45
N LEU A 60 10.11 1.00 15.82
CA LEU A 60 11.40 0.41 16.18
C LEU A 60 12.49 1.48 16.37
N PRO A 61 12.30 2.48 17.27
CA PRO A 61 13.20 3.63 17.40
C PRO A 61 14.62 3.26 17.86
N GLU A 62 14.78 2.14 18.57
CA GLU A 62 16.09 1.65 19.03
C GLU A 62 16.88 0.94 17.92
N ILE A 63 16.18 0.43 16.89
CA ILE A 63 16.77 -0.35 15.81
C ILE A 63 17.01 0.54 14.58
N VAL A 64 16.03 1.38 14.23
CA VAL A 64 16.09 2.24 13.05
C VAL A 64 16.04 3.69 13.49
N ARG A 65 17.16 4.39 13.33
CA ARG A 65 17.25 5.82 13.64
C ARG A 65 16.60 6.66 12.54
N PHE A 66 15.83 7.66 12.97
CA PHE A 66 15.22 8.62 12.07
C PHE A 66 16.24 9.65 11.58
N ASP A 67 16.35 9.77 10.25
CA ASP A 67 17.13 10.78 9.55
C ASP A 67 16.17 11.73 8.81
N GLN A 68 16.08 12.95 9.32
CA GLN A 68 15.22 14.00 8.77
C GLN A 68 15.59 14.36 7.33
N THR A 69 16.88 14.33 6.96
CA THR A 69 17.34 14.70 5.62
C THR A 69 16.91 13.66 4.61
N LEU A 70 17.11 12.38 4.94
CA LEU A 70 16.64 11.27 4.13
C LEU A 70 15.11 11.32 3.99
N TYR A 71 14.38 11.43 5.11
CA TYR A 71 12.92 11.49 5.09
C TYR A 71 12.39 12.64 4.22
N SER A 72 12.91 13.86 4.40
CA SER A 72 12.51 15.01 3.59
C SER A 72 12.78 14.81 2.09
N SER A 73 13.91 14.19 1.73
CA SER A 73 14.24 13.90 0.33
C SER A 73 13.25 12.92 -0.29
N LEU A 74 12.93 11.81 0.41
CA LEU A 74 11.97 10.82 -0.09
C LEU A 74 10.56 11.42 -0.17
N LYS A 75 10.15 12.17 0.86
CA LYS A 75 8.83 12.80 0.93
C LYS A 75 8.61 13.79 -0.20
N ASN A 76 9.59 14.62 -0.53
CA ASN A 76 9.49 15.57 -1.64
C ASN A 76 9.24 14.86 -2.97
N GLU A 77 9.95 13.76 -3.24
CA GLU A 77 9.71 12.94 -4.41
C GLU A 77 8.30 12.33 -4.43
N ASN A 78 7.80 11.86 -3.29
CA ASN A 78 6.42 11.37 -3.19
C ASN A 78 5.40 12.48 -3.45
N GLU A 79 5.59 13.67 -2.87
CA GLU A 79 4.70 14.81 -3.01
C GLU A 79 4.57 15.28 -4.47
N LYS A 80 5.66 15.24 -5.25
CA LYS A 80 5.61 15.53 -6.70
C LYS A 80 4.73 14.54 -7.45
N GLN A 81 4.95 13.24 -7.24
CA GLN A 81 4.16 12.20 -7.91
C GLN A 81 2.68 12.25 -7.51
N ILE A 82 2.41 12.48 -6.23
CA ILE A 82 1.05 12.66 -5.70
C ILE A 82 0.39 13.89 -6.33
N ALA A 83 1.11 15.01 -6.46
CA ALA A 83 0.58 16.22 -7.08
C ALA A 83 0.21 15.99 -8.56
N GLU A 84 1.05 15.28 -9.32
CA GLU A 84 0.76 14.94 -10.71
C GLU A 84 -0.48 14.04 -10.84
N LEU A 85 -0.60 13.02 -9.99
CA LEU A 85 -1.76 12.12 -9.99
C LEU A 85 -3.06 12.83 -9.58
N ASN A 86 -3.01 13.69 -8.54
CA ASN A 86 -4.16 14.50 -8.16
C ASN A 86 -4.55 15.49 -9.25
N LYS A 87 -3.57 16.08 -9.95
CA LYS A 87 -3.84 16.97 -11.07
C LYS A 87 -4.61 16.23 -12.17
N LYS A 88 -4.20 15.00 -12.52
CA LYS A 88 -4.93 14.19 -13.52
C LYS A 88 -6.38 13.92 -13.13
N ILE A 89 -6.62 13.59 -11.86
CA ILE A 89 -8.00 13.40 -11.36
C ILE A 89 -8.79 14.69 -11.49
N LYS A 90 -8.22 15.82 -11.07
CA LYS A 90 -8.89 17.12 -11.14
C LYS A 90 -9.19 17.55 -12.57
N ASP A 91 -8.22 17.41 -13.48
CA ASP A 91 -8.39 17.74 -14.90
C ASP A 91 -9.53 16.88 -15.49
N ALA A 92 -9.64 15.60 -15.09
CA ALA A 92 -10.72 14.70 -15.52
C ALA A 92 -12.11 15.04 -14.92
N GLU A 93 -12.15 15.66 -13.74
CA GLU A 93 -13.39 16.13 -13.10
C GLU A 93 -13.95 17.41 -13.76
N GLU A 94 -13.08 18.24 -14.35
CA GLU A 94 -13.45 19.52 -14.96
C GLU A 94 -13.93 19.39 -16.42
N ASP A 95 -13.61 18.29 -17.12
CA ASP A 95 -13.96 18.06 -18.52
C ASP A 95 -14.90 16.85 -18.68
N ASP A 96 -16.13 17.13 -19.15
CA ASP A 96 -17.18 16.14 -19.40
C ASP A 96 -16.74 15.02 -20.36
N GLU A 97 -15.80 15.30 -21.29
CA GLU A 97 -15.27 14.31 -22.25
C GLU A 97 -14.31 13.29 -21.62
N THR A 98 -13.83 13.55 -20.40
CA THR A 98 -12.81 12.73 -19.72
C THR A 98 -13.27 12.14 -18.38
N LYS A 99 -14.58 12.19 -18.09
CA LYS A 99 -15.15 11.70 -16.83
C LYS A 99 -14.90 10.21 -16.57
N ASP A 100 -14.74 9.41 -17.62
CA ASP A 100 -14.41 7.99 -17.52
C ASP A 100 -12.99 7.74 -16.98
N GLU A 101 -12.09 8.73 -17.05
CA GLU A 101 -10.72 8.68 -16.51
C GLU A 101 -10.64 8.94 -14.98
N ILE A 102 -11.71 9.44 -14.35
CA ILE A 102 -11.73 9.75 -12.91
C ILE A 102 -11.44 8.49 -12.08
N LEU A 103 -12.14 7.39 -12.36
CA LEU A 103 -11.97 6.14 -11.61
C LEU A 103 -10.58 5.51 -11.82
N PRO A 104 -10.09 5.30 -13.06
CA PRO A 104 -8.72 4.83 -13.30
C PRO A 104 -7.65 5.70 -12.63
N SER A 105 -7.78 7.03 -12.72
CA SER A 105 -6.83 7.95 -12.10
C SER A 105 -6.88 7.89 -10.56
N THR A 106 -8.07 7.74 -9.98
CA THR A 106 -8.25 7.56 -8.53
C THR A 106 -7.65 6.24 -8.05
N ILE A 107 -7.86 5.15 -8.80
CA ILE A 107 -7.23 3.85 -8.50
C ILE A 107 -5.71 3.97 -8.57
N ARG A 108 -5.16 4.60 -9.62
CA ARG A 108 -3.70 4.77 -9.76
C ARG A 108 -3.10 5.57 -8.61
N LEU A 109 -3.80 6.58 -8.10
CA LEU A 109 -3.39 7.32 -6.90
C LEU A 109 -3.43 6.44 -5.64
N ALA A 110 -4.46 5.63 -5.47
CA ALA A 110 -4.55 4.69 -4.34
C ALA A 110 -3.44 3.62 -4.39
N GLU A 111 -3.14 3.11 -5.58
CA GLU A 111 -2.02 2.20 -5.82
C GLU A 111 -0.70 2.86 -5.47
N TYR A 112 -0.48 4.12 -5.88
CA TYR A 112 0.73 4.84 -5.52
C TYR A 112 0.89 4.98 -4.00
N TYR A 113 -0.18 5.34 -3.29
CA TYR A 113 -0.15 5.37 -1.83
C TYR A 113 0.18 4.00 -1.23
N THR A 114 -0.28 2.93 -1.86
CA THR A 114 0.01 1.56 -1.40
C THR A 114 1.45 1.15 -1.67
N GLU A 115 2.00 1.51 -2.84
CA GLU A 115 3.41 1.30 -3.21
C GLU A 115 4.35 1.96 -2.20
N ILE A 116 4.03 3.18 -1.73
CA ILE A 116 4.81 3.90 -0.72
C ILE A 116 4.40 3.58 0.73
N ILE A 117 3.41 2.70 0.90
CA ILE A 117 2.89 2.21 2.19
C ILE A 117 2.33 3.37 3.06
N ASP A 118 1.67 4.33 2.41
CA ASP A 118 0.87 5.37 3.06
C ASP A 118 -0.52 4.83 3.40
N LYS A 119 -0.61 4.11 4.53
CA LYS A 119 -1.83 3.42 4.97
C LYS A 119 -3.08 4.30 4.89
N GLN A 120 -3.02 5.49 5.49
CA GLN A 120 -4.19 6.34 5.67
C GLN A 120 -4.70 6.88 4.33
N ASN A 121 -3.80 7.38 3.49
CA ASN A 121 -4.17 7.93 2.20
C ASN A 121 -4.59 6.83 1.20
N ALA A 122 -3.94 5.66 1.24
CA ALA A 122 -4.34 4.51 0.43
C ALA A 122 -5.78 4.07 0.74
N ILE A 123 -6.09 3.85 2.02
CA ILE A 123 -7.43 3.44 2.46
C ILE A 123 -8.48 4.49 2.08
N ALA A 124 -8.20 5.78 2.33
CA ALA A 124 -9.14 6.85 1.99
C ALA A 124 -9.40 6.92 0.48
N THR A 125 -8.36 6.80 -0.34
CA THR A 125 -8.47 6.89 -1.80
C THR A 125 -9.15 5.64 -2.40
N TYR A 126 -8.86 4.44 -1.89
CA TYR A 126 -9.57 3.23 -2.32
C TYR A 126 -11.05 3.25 -1.94
N LYS A 127 -11.42 3.83 -0.79
CA LYS A 127 -12.83 4.02 -0.44
C LYS A 127 -13.56 4.93 -1.43
N LYS A 128 -12.92 6.02 -1.87
CA LYS A 128 -13.46 6.87 -2.96
C LYS A 128 -13.60 6.08 -4.26
N ALA A 129 -12.58 5.31 -4.65
CA ALA A 129 -12.65 4.46 -5.84
C ALA A 129 -13.78 3.41 -5.74
N LEU A 130 -14.02 2.87 -4.54
CA LEU A 130 -15.09 1.90 -4.28
C LEU A 130 -16.49 2.51 -4.48
N GLU A 131 -16.67 3.79 -4.17
CA GLU A 131 -17.91 4.53 -4.40
C GLU A 131 -18.14 4.84 -5.88
N LEU A 132 -17.05 5.12 -6.62
CA LEU A 132 -17.09 5.43 -8.06
C LEU A 132 -17.31 4.18 -8.92
N THR A 133 -16.84 3.02 -8.48
CA THR A 133 -16.90 1.80 -9.30
C THR A 133 -18.29 1.16 -9.30
N GLN A 134 -18.72 0.69 -10.47
CA GLN A 134 -19.99 -0.03 -10.64
C GLN A 134 -19.79 -1.54 -10.77
N SER A 135 -18.64 -1.98 -11.28
CA SER A 135 -18.31 -3.39 -11.54
C SER A 135 -18.09 -4.17 -10.23
N THR A 136 -18.76 -5.32 -10.09
CA THR A 136 -18.57 -6.20 -8.93
C THR A 136 -17.14 -6.73 -8.84
N GLY A 137 -16.53 -7.08 -9.98
CA GLY A 137 -15.13 -7.54 -10.03
C GLY A 137 -14.17 -6.47 -9.50
N SER A 138 -14.31 -5.23 -9.98
CA SER A 138 -13.48 -4.11 -9.50
C SER A 138 -13.70 -3.79 -8.02
N LYS A 139 -14.94 -3.95 -7.51
CA LYS A 139 -15.22 -3.82 -6.07
C LYS A 139 -14.47 -4.88 -5.26
N ILE A 140 -14.49 -6.13 -5.71
CA ILE A 140 -13.75 -7.24 -5.08
C ILE A 140 -12.25 -6.92 -5.08
N ASP A 141 -11.68 -6.51 -6.22
CA ASP A 141 -10.25 -6.19 -6.35
C ASP A 141 -9.82 -5.06 -5.38
N ILE A 142 -10.64 -4.00 -5.27
CA ILE A 142 -10.40 -2.90 -4.32
C ILE A 142 -10.49 -3.38 -2.87
N LEU A 143 -11.51 -4.17 -2.52
CA LEU A 143 -11.71 -4.67 -1.15
C LEU A 143 -10.60 -5.65 -0.74
N LEU A 144 -10.16 -6.53 -1.63
CA LEU A 144 -9.01 -7.41 -1.40
C LEU A 144 -7.73 -6.59 -1.23
N THR A 145 -7.57 -5.49 -1.97
CA THR A 145 -6.43 -4.57 -1.78
C THR A 145 -6.46 -3.89 -0.42
N LEU A 146 -7.63 -3.41 0.02
CA LEU A 146 -7.81 -2.89 1.37
C LEU A 146 -7.46 -3.94 2.43
N ALA A 147 -7.90 -5.19 2.27
CA ALA A 147 -7.52 -6.28 3.17
C ALA A 147 -6.00 -6.53 3.17
N ARG A 148 -5.33 -6.53 2.02
CA ARG A 148 -3.86 -6.68 1.91
C ARG A 148 -3.10 -5.57 2.64
N ILE A 149 -3.57 -4.33 2.54
CA ILE A 149 -3.01 -3.21 3.31
C ILE A 149 -3.15 -3.49 4.81
N GLU A 150 -4.32 -3.89 5.27
CA GLU A 150 -4.53 -4.17 6.70
C GLU A 150 -3.72 -5.37 7.20
N PHE A 151 -3.54 -6.41 6.37
CA PHE A 151 -2.63 -7.52 6.66
C PHE A 151 -1.19 -7.04 6.87
N PHE A 152 -0.69 -6.14 6.04
CA PHE A 152 0.66 -5.57 6.18
C PHE A 152 0.88 -4.96 7.57
N PHE A 153 -0.15 -4.30 8.11
CA PHE A 153 -0.12 -3.65 9.42
C PHE A 153 -0.70 -4.52 10.56
N ASN A 154 -0.98 -5.81 10.31
CA ASN A 154 -1.56 -6.76 11.27
C ASN A 154 -2.90 -6.31 11.89
N ASP A 155 -3.71 -5.51 11.17
CA ASP A 155 -5.05 -5.09 11.63
C ASP A 155 -6.11 -6.13 11.22
N TYR A 156 -6.07 -7.29 11.88
CA TYR A 156 -6.95 -8.42 11.56
C TYR A 156 -8.46 -8.11 11.70
N PRO A 157 -8.92 -7.28 12.66
CA PRO A 157 -10.32 -6.84 12.67
C PRO A 157 -10.72 -6.08 11.39
N ALA A 158 -9.86 -5.18 10.90
CA ALA A 158 -10.12 -4.48 9.65
C ALA A 158 -10.08 -5.42 8.44
N VAL A 159 -9.13 -6.36 8.41
CA VAL A 159 -9.08 -7.44 7.41
C VAL A 159 -10.42 -8.19 7.35
N ALA A 160 -10.89 -8.70 8.49
CA ALA A 160 -12.13 -9.48 8.55
C ALA A 160 -13.31 -8.68 7.99
N LYS A 161 -13.41 -7.39 8.35
CA LYS A 161 -14.44 -6.49 7.83
C LYS A 161 -14.39 -6.33 6.30
N TYR A 162 -13.21 -6.26 5.70
CA TYR A 162 -13.09 -6.18 4.24
C TYR A 162 -13.40 -7.52 3.57
N LEU A 163 -12.98 -8.65 4.15
CA LEU A 163 -13.30 -9.98 3.64
C LEU A 163 -14.81 -10.29 3.70
N ASP A 164 -15.51 -9.85 4.73
CA ASP A 164 -16.98 -9.95 4.80
C ASP A 164 -17.65 -9.17 3.66
N GLN A 165 -17.11 -7.99 3.33
CA GLN A 165 -17.60 -7.21 2.18
C GLN A 165 -17.27 -7.89 0.85
N VAL A 166 -16.09 -8.51 0.70
CA VAL A 166 -15.73 -9.30 -0.49
C VAL A 166 -16.74 -10.43 -0.68
N LYS A 167 -17.02 -11.20 0.38
CA LYS A 167 -18.02 -12.27 0.36
C LYS A 167 -19.38 -11.76 -0.13
N ALA A 168 -19.83 -10.63 0.41
CA ALA A 168 -21.08 -10.03 -0.01
C ALA A 168 -21.11 -9.55 -1.47
N GLN A 169 -19.95 -9.27 -2.09
CA GLN A 169 -19.86 -9.00 -3.53
C GLN A 169 -19.89 -10.29 -4.35
N ILE A 170 -19.17 -11.34 -3.92
CA ILE A 170 -19.17 -12.65 -4.58
C ILE A 170 -20.60 -13.23 -4.63
N ASP A 171 -21.35 -13.13 -3.52
CA ASP A 171 -22.73 -13.62 -3.43
C ASP A 171 -23.70 -12.90 -4.41
N LYS A 172 -23.35 -11.67 -4.85
CA LYS A 172 -24.13 -10.91 -5.86
C LYS A 172 -23.81 -11.31 -7.31
N GLY A 173 -22.84 -12.20 -7.49
CA GLY A 173 -22.25 -12.55 -8.78
C GLY A 173 -20.82 -12.01 -8.86
N GLY A 174 -19.89 -12.91 -9.12
CA GLY A 174 -18.46 -12.61 -9.19
C GLY A 174 -17.75 -13.59 -10.10
N ASP A 175 -16.57 -13.17 -10.55
CA ASP A 175 -15.66 -14.00 -11.31
C ASP A 175 -15.05 -15.06 -10.37
N TRP A 176 -15.06 -16.33 -10.76
CA TRP A 176 -14.47 -17.42 -9.98
C TRP A 176 -12.95 -17.28 -9.85
N GLU A 177 -12.29 -16.56 -10.76
CA GLU A 177 -10.86 -16.28 -10.69
C GLU A 177 -10.47 -15.31 -9.56
N ARG A 178 -11.44 -14.69 -8.87
CA ARG A 178 -11.24 -13.69 -7.81
C ARG A 178 -11.48 -14.20 -6.40
#